data_AF-A0A949E224-F1
#
_entry.id   AF-A0A949E224-F1
#
_cell.length_a   1.000
_cell.length_b   1.000
_cell.length_c   1.000
_cell.angle_alpha   90.00
_cell.angle_beta   90.00
_cell.angle_gamma   90.00
#
_symmetry.space_group_name_H-M   'P 1'
#
loop_
_entity.id
_entity.type
_entity.pdbx_description
1 polymer ?
#
loop_
_entity_poly.entity_id
_entity_poly.type
_entity_poly.pdbx_seq_one_letter_code
_entity_poly.pdbx_strand_id
1 'polypeptide(L)'
;MVLNMLFDNYDLLMDSPNSTVTLRKLILQHAVQGKLVEQDPTDEPADELLKRIKAEKEKLITKGKIKKQKPLPEIAEEETPFEIPNGWVWARLGNIFDIQDYLRIPVNIAEREQREGPYPYYGANGQVGVIDDYIFEGERVLLAEDGGFFSDPIRGVAYIVNGRFWVNNHAHVLECLGGTCAKFWVSFFNRMDWGPLVRGMTRAKLNQAAMVQIPLALPPLAEQHRIVAKVDQLMQLCDQLDAYQKKASSKYTSLNDAALETLLSSETIEEFAEHWQFLCNNFELIYNDPSHVNKLRRAILQLAVQGKLSPQDPNDEPASKLLKRIKSEKEKLITEGKIKKQKPLPPITEDEIPYELPEGWEWVRLGEIGKTQTGSTPPTSKREYYGNDYAFIKPADISGQGIRYNNGEGLSKKGIEKGRFIKAYSVLMVCIGGSIGKVNFVDRDCSCNQQINAVTPYNDVDFCLVNYNLASPYFQNQVLTNAPSTTLPILSKGKWENIPFPLPPLAEQKRIVSKADQLMHLCDELETRLNQSKKDSEMLMQAVLYEAFS
;
A
#
# COMPACT_ATOMS: atom_id res chain seq x y z
N MET A 1 -16.01 -16.08 -28.93
CA MET A 1 -16.90 -15.19 -28.17
C MET A 1 -16.16 -14.32 -27.15
N VAL A 2 -15.39 -14.91 -26.21
CA VAL A 2 -14.66 -14.17 -25.15
C VAL A 2 -13.67 -13.10 -25.66
N LEU A 3 -12.95 -13.38 -26.76
CA LEU A 3 -11.96 -12.44 -27.29
C LEU A 3 -12.59 -11.16 -27.87
N ASN A 4 -13.71 -11.30 -28.60
CA ASN A 4 -14.39 -10.15 -29.21
C ASN A 4 -14.94 -9.21 -28.13
N MET A 5 -15.56 -9.76 -27.08
CA MET A 5 -16.07 -8.95 -25.96
C MET A 5 -14.99 -8.20 -25.19
N LEU A 6 -13.78 -8.78 -25.08
CA LEU A 6 -12.64 -8.14 -24.41
C LEU A 6 -12.11 -6.94 -25.22
N PHE A 7 -12.22 -7.01 -26.56
CA PHE A 7 -11.96 -5.88 -27.44
C PHE A 7 -13.12 -4.88 -27.46
N ASP A 8 -14.37 -5.34 -27.45
CA ASP A 8 -15.57 -4.50 -27.48
C ASP A 8 -15.71 -3.65 -26.20
N ASN A 9 -15.19 -4.15 -25.07
CA ASN A 9 -15.17 -3.46 -23.77
C ASN A 9 -13.76 -3.01 -23.36
N TYR A 10 -12.81 -2.97 -24.31
CA TYR A 10 -11.41 -2.64 -24.03
C TYR A 10 -11.28 -1.28 -23.35
N ASP A 11 -11.98 -0.26 -23.84
CA ASP A 11 -11.92 1.10 -23.29
C ASP A 11 -12.43 1.17 -21.83
N LEU A 12 -13.47 0.40 -21.49
CA LEU A 12 -13.94 0.26 -20.11
C LEU A 12 -12.88 -0.41 -19.21
N LEU A 13 -12.15 -1.40 -19.74
CA LEU A 13 -11.08 -2.11 -19.02
C LEU A 13 -9.87 -1.23 -18.72
N MET A 14 -9.59 -0.26 -19.59
CA MET A 14 -8.45 0.66 -19.46
C MET A 14 -8.52 1.53 -18.21
N ASP A 15 -9.70 1.99 -17.83
CA ASP A 15 -9.85 3.04 -16.81
C ASP A 15 -10.27 2.51 -15.42
N SER A 16 -10.65 1.24 -15.32
CA SER A 16 -11.01 0.61 -14.05
C SER A 16 -9.77 0.13 -13.29
N PRO A 17 -9.61 0.52 -12.01
CA PRO A 17 -8.61 -0.10 -11.14
C PRO A 17 -8.87 -1.61 -11.01
N ASN A 18 -7.80 -2.40 -10.80
CA ASN A 18 -7.88 -3.85 -10.55
C ASN A 18 -8.60 -4.70 -11.63
N SER A 19 -8.90 -4.14 -12.81
CA SER A 19 -9.64 -4.82 -13.88
C SER A 19 -8.89 -6.05 -14.40
N THR A 20 -7.59 -5.93 -14.59
CA THR A 20 -6.69 -7.01 -15.05
C THR A 20 -6.64 -8.17 -14.06
N VAL A 21 -6.68 -7.93 -12.75
CA VAL A 21 -6.70 -8.98 -11.72
C VAL A 21 -7.95 -9.86 -11.86
N THR A 22 -9.12 -9.23 -12.02
CA THR A 22 -10.39 -9.94 -12.21
C THR A 22 -10.39 -10.69 -13.53
N LEU A 23 -9.91 -10.05 -14.60
CA LEU A 23 -9.83 -10.63 -15.94
C LEU A 23 -8.96 -11.89 -15.96
N ARG A 24 -7.77 -11.85 -15.36
CA ARG A 24 -6.87 -13.02 -15.25
C ARG A 24 -7.54 -14.21 -14.57
N LYS A 25 -8.32 -13.97 -13.51
CA LYS A 25 -9.08 -15.01 -12.80
C LYS A 25 -10.14 -15.66 -13.70
N LEU A 26 -10.88 -14.85 -14.45
CA LEU A 26 -11.93 -15.33 -15.36
C LEU A 26 -11.36 -16.11 -16.55
N ILE A 27 -10.23 -15.65 -17.10
CA ILE A 27 -9.49 -16.36 -18.16
C ILE A 27 -9.13 -17.77 -17.68
N LEU A 28 -8.51 -17.89 -16.49
CA LEU A 28 -8.15 -19.19 -15.94
C LEU A 28 -9.39 -20.04 -15.62
N GLN A 29 -10.46 -19.43 -15.10
CA GLN A 29 -11.73 -20.13 -14.85
C GLN A 29 -12.30 -20.77 -16.13
N HIS A 30 -12.33 -20.02 -17.21
CA HIS A 30 -12.85 -20.50 -18.49
C HIS A 30 -11.93 -21.55 -19.12
N ALA A 31 -10.62 -21.41 -18.92
CA ALA A 31 -9.64 -22.40 -19.36
C ALA A 31 -9.92 -23.78 -18.73
N VAL A 32 -10.14 -23.82 -17.41
CA VAL A 32 -10.30 -25.08 -16.66
C VAL A 32 -11.68 -25.71 -16.81
N GLN A 33 -12.68 -24.91 -17.21
CA GLN A 33 -14.04 -25.37 -17.51
C GLN A 33 -14.23 -25.74 -18.98
N GLY A 34 -13.20 -25.60 -19.83
CA GLY A 34 -13.29 -25.88 -21.26
C GLY A 34 -14.19 -24.91 -22.03
N LYS A 35 -14.35 -23.68 -21.52
CA LYS A 35 -15.16 -22.61 -22.12
C LYS A 35 -14.32 -21.55 -22.85
N LEU A 36 -12.99 -21.65 -22.76
CA LEU A 36 -12.10 -20.61 -23.31
C LEU A 36 -11.86 -20.73 -24.82
N VAL A 37 -11.90 -21.95 -25.36
CA VAL A 37 -11.69 -22.26 -26.78
C VAL A 37 -12.85 -23.09 -27.30
N GLU A 38 -13.06 -23.09 -28.62
CA GLU A 38 -14.06 -23.94 -29.25
C GLU A 38 -13.64 -25.42 -29.19
N GLN A 39 -14.63 -26.29 -28.95
CA GLN A 39 -14.42 -27.74 -28.96
C GLN A 39 -14.34 -28.22 -30.42
N ASP A 40 -13.36 -29.06 -30.71
CA ASP A 40 -13.18 -29.65 -32.04
C ASP A 40 -13.64 -31.12 -32.00
N PRO A 41 -14.75 -31.49 -32.68
CA PRO A 41 -15.23 -32.87 -32.72
C PRO A 41 -14.25 -33.87 -33.32
N THR A 42 -13.20 -33.40 -34.02
CA THR A 42 -12.17 -34.25 -34.63
C THR A 42 -11.00 -34.55 -33.71
N ASP A 43 -10.92 -33.87 -32.55
CA ASP A 43 -9.92 -34.16 -31.54
C ASP A 43 -10.07 -35.59 -30.99
N GLU A 44 -8.93 -36.23 -30.71
CA GLU A 44 -8.93 -37.49 -29.97
C GLU A 44 -9.55 -37.26 -28.57
N PRO A 45 -10.63 -37.97 -28.21
CA PRO A 45 -11.27 -37.82 -26.91
C PRO A 45 -10.32 -38.07 -25.72
N ALA A 46 -10.58 -37.39 -24.61
CA ALA A 46 -9.73 -37.49 -23.42
C ALA A 46 -9.72 -38.88 -22.77
N ASP A 47 -10.71 -39.74 -23.01
CA ASP A 47 -10.72 -41.11 -22.52
C ASP A 47 -9.66 -41.99 -23.23
N GLU A 48 -9.39 -41.75 -24.51
CA GLU A 48 -8.28 -42.39 -25.23
C GLU A 48 -6.93 -41.89 -24.72
N LEU A 49 -6.79 -40.58 -24.46
CA LEU A 49 -5.62 -40.03 -23.80
C LEU A 49 -5.39 -40.66 -22.41
N LEU A 50 -6.45 -40.85 -21.61
CA LEU A 50 -6.35 -41.49 -20.30
C LEU A 50 -5.92 -42.96 -20.41
N LYS A 51 -6.40 -43.70 -21.42
CA LYS A 51 -5.93 -45.07 -21.72
C LYS A 51 -4.44 -45.07 -22.06
N ARG A 52 -3.96 -44.10 -22.85
CA ARG A 52 -2.53 -43.95 -23.18
C ARG A 52 -1.67 -43.68 -21.95
N ILE A 53 -2.11 -42.76 -21.07
CA ILE A 53 -1.45 -42.48 -19.80
C ILE A 53 -1.35 -43.74 -18.94
N LYS A 54 -2.44 -44.51 -18.83
CA LYS A 54 -2.45 -45.77 -18.08
C LYS A 54 -1.46 -46.78 -18.65
N ALA A 55 -1.45 -46.97 -19.97
CA ALA A 55 -0.52 -47.90 -20.64
C ALA A 55 0.94 -47.46 -20.48
N GLU A 56 1.22 -46.15 -20.52
CA GLU A 56 2.55 -45.60 -20.24
C GLU A 56 2.98 -45.87 -18.80
N LYS A 57 2.10 -45.62 -17.82
CA LYS A 57 2.36 -45.94 -16.41
C LYS A 57 2.69 -47.41 -16.21
N GLU A 58 1.90 -48.32 -16.77
CA GLU A 58 2.12 -49.77 -16.66
C GLU A 58 3.49 -50.18 -17.23
N LYS A 59 3.90 -49.59 -18.36
CA LYS A 59 5.24 -49.80 -18.93
C LYS A 59 6.35 -49.29 -18.01
N LEU A 60 6.19 -48.11 -17.41
CA LEU A 60 7.18 -47.53 -16.50
C LEU A 60 7.28 -48.32 -15.19
N ILE A 61 6.15 -48.81 -14.65
CA ILE A 61 6.11 -49.69 -13.47
C ILE A 61 6.83 -51.00 -13.76
N THR A 62 6.55 -51.63 -14.92
CA THR A 62 7.19 -52.89 -15.32
C THR A 62 8.71 -52.74 -15.48
N LYS A 63 9.17 -51.56 -15.92
CA LYS A 63 10.59 -51.20 -16.00
C LYS A 63 11.20 -50.76 -14.66
N GLY A 64 10.43 -50.74 -13.57
CA GLY A 64 10.88 -50.31 -12.24
C GLY A 64 11.21 -48.82 -12.14
N LYS A 65 10.78 -47.98 -13.10
CA LYS A 65 11.07 -46.54 -13.11
C LYS A 65 10.18 -45.75 -12.16
N ILE A 66 8.93 -46.18 -11.99
CA ILE A 66 7.95 -45.55 -11.09
C ILE A 66 7.31 -46.58 -10.16
N LYS A 67 6.85 -46.14 -8.99
CA LYS A 67 6.18 -47.03 -8.02
C LYS A 67 4.73 -47.31 -8.42
N LYS A 68 4.28 -48.56 -8.22
CA LYS A 68 2.88 -48.93 -8.41
C LYS A 68 2.00 -48.26 -7.34
N GLN A 69 1.05 -47.45 -7.79
CA GLN A 69 0.06 -46.81 -6.91
C GLN A 69 -1.10 -47.77 -6.59
N LYS A 70 -1.76 -47.54 -5.46
CA LYS A 70 -2.99 -48.26 -5.12
C LYS A 70 -4.11 -47.85 -6.08
N PRO A 71 -5.04 -48.75 -6.43
CA PRO A 71 -6.25 -48.37 -7.14
C PRO A 71 -6.98 -47.25 -6.40
N LEU A 72 -7.42 -46.24 -7.14
CA LEU A 72 -8.19 -45.11 -6.62
C LEU A 72 -9.69 -45.36 -6.86
N PRO A 73 -10.57 -44.85 -5.98
CA PRO A 73 -12.02 -44.99 -6.17
C PRO A 73 -12.49 -44.24 -7.42
N GLU A 74 -13.61 -44.70 -7.97
CA GLU A 74 -14.35 -43.97 -9.00
C GLU A 74 -14.77 -42.58 -8.49
N ILE A 75 -14.99 -41.65 -9.41
CA ILE A 75 -15.39 -40.27 -9.08
C ILE A 75 -16.91 -40.25 -8.96
N ALA A 76 -17.43 -39.87 -7.80
CA ALA A 76 -18.85 -39.70 -7.59
C ALA A 76 -19.34 -38.37 -8.19
N GLU A 77 -20.64 -38.26 -8.50
CA GLU A 77 -21.23 -37.09 -9.15
C GLU A 77 -21.07 -35.82 -8.28
N GLU A 78 -21.23 -35.96 -6.96
CA GLU A 78 -21.04 -34.89 -5.98
C GLU A 78 -19.60 -34.35 -5.87
N GLU A 79 -18.61 -35.08 -6.41
CA GLU A 79 -17.21 -34.65 -6.43
C GLU A 79 -16.88 -33.81 -7.67
N THR A 80 -17.81 -33.68 -8.63
CA THR A 80 -17.61 -32.92 -9.86
C THR A 80 -18.18 -31.50 -9.71
N PRO A 81 -17.34 -30.45 -9.66
CA PRO A 81 -17.80 -29.10 -9.31
C PRO A 81 -18.53 -28.37 -10.45
N PHE A 82 -18.47 -28.88 -11.68
CA PHE A 82 -19.08 -28.28 -12.87
C PHE A 82 -19.25 -29.32 -13.99
N GLU A 83 -20.12 -29.00 -14.95
CA GLU A 83 -20.26 -29.78 -16.19
C GLU A 83 -19.06 -29.57 -17.12
N ILE A 84 -18.54 -30.67 -17.67
CA ILE A 84 -17.41 -30.65 -18.61
C ILE A 84 -17.91 -30.75 -20.06
N PRO A 85 -17.18 -30.18 -21.04
CA PRO A 85 -17.55 -30.30 -22.45
C PRO A 85 -17.50 -31.74 -22.98
N ASN A 86 -18.15 -31.96 -24.13
CA ASN A 86 -18.06 -33.23 -24.83
C ASN A 86 -16.60 -33.53 -25.22
N GLY A 87 -16.17 -34.78 -25.04
CA GLY A 87 -14.79 -35.22 -25.27
C GLY A 87 -13.85 -35.05 -24.08
N TRP A 88 -14.25 -34.35 -23.01
CA TRP A 88 -13.51 -34.30 -21.75
C TRP A 88 -13.88 -35.48 -20.85
N VAL A 89 -13.01 -35.81 -19.88
CA VAL A 89 -13.29 -36.83 -18.87
C VAL A 89 -12.80 -36.41 -17.49
N TRP A 90 -13.55 -36.76 -16.45
CA TRP A 90 -13.07 -36.65 -15.07
C TRP A 90 -12.10 -37.79 -14.76
N ALA A 91 -10.92 -37.45 -14.24
CA ALA A 91 -9.93 -38.44 -13.80
C ALA A 91 -9.25 -38.00 -12.51
N ARG A 92 -8.95 -38.97 -11.64
CA ARG A 92 -8.22 -38.71 -10.39
C ARG A 92 -6.81 -38.23 -10.72
N LEU A 93 -6.29 -37.24 -10.01
CA LEU A 93 -4.94 -36.70 -10.18
C LEU A 93 -3.89 -37.82 -10.19
N GLY A 94 -3.99 -38.78 -9.28
CA GLY A 94 -3.08 -39.93 -9.22
C GLY A 94 -3.14 -40.86 -10.45
N ASN A 95 -4.21 -40.82 -11.25
CA ASN A 95 -4.28 -41.54 -12.52
C ASN A 95 -3.61 -40.78 -13.66
N ILE A 96 -3.54 -39.44 -13.60
CA ILE A 96 -2.95 -38.59 -14.65
C ILE A 96 -1.43 -38.46 -14.49
N PHE A 97 -0.93 -38.23 -13.27
CA PHE A 97 0.49 -37.89 -13.02
C PHE A 97 1.28 -39.03 -12.39
N ASP A 98 2.58 -39.09 -12.63
CA ASP A 98 3.48 -39.78 -11.69
C ASP A 98 3.86 -38.86 -10.52
N ILE A 99 3.72 -39.38 -9.30
CA ILE A 99 3.88 -38.61 -8.06
C ILE A 99 5.22 -38.97 -7.44
N GLN A 100 6.21 -38.10 -7.62
CA GLN A 100 7.62 -38.36 -7.33
C GLN A 100 8.05 -37.88 -5.94
N ASP A 101 7.09 -37.62 -5.06
CA ASP A 101 7.31 -37.22 -3.67
C ASP A 101 8.26 -38.16 -2.91
N TYR A 102 8.28 -39.44 -3.27
CA TYR A 102 9.11 -40.48 -2.66
C TYR A 102 10.59 -40.39 -3.05
N LEU A 103 10.95 -39.61 -4.08
CA LEU A 103 12.34 -39.34 -4.47
C LEU A 103 12.92 -38.15 -3.70
N ARG A 104 12.08 -37.30 -3.09
CA ARG A 104 12.52 -36.11 -2.37
C ARG A 104 13.40 -36.49 -1.18
N ILE A 105 14.51 -35.77 -1.02
CA ILE A 105 15.38 -35.87 0.15
C ILE A 105 15.38 -34.49 0.83
N PRO A 106 14.74 -34.32 2.00
CA PRO A 106 14.70 -33.04 2.69
C PRO A 106 16.08 -32.65 3.20
N VAL A 107 16.45 -31.39 3.03
CA VAL A 107 17.71 -30.81 3.50
C VAL A 107 17.36 -29.69 4.48
N ASN A 108 17.93 -29.71 5.68
CA ASN A 108 17.67 -28.67 6.67
C ASN A 108 18.49 -27.41 6.38
N ILE A 109 18.19 -26.30 7.09
CA ILE A 109 18.81 -25.00 6.81
C ILE A 109 20.34 -25.04 6.98
N ALA A 110 20.83 -25.64 8.07
CA ALA A 110 22.27 -25.69 8.36
C ALA A 110 23.05 -26.52 7.34
N GLU A 111 22.47 -27.63 6.88
CA GLU A 111 23.06 -28.46 5.82
C GLU A 111 23.04 -27.71 4.47
N ARG A 112 21.95 -27.01 4.16
CA ARG A 112 21.82 -26.23 2.92
C ARG A 112 22.83 -25.09 2.84
N GLU A 113 23.14 -24.44 3.96
CA GLU A 113 24.15 -23.39 4.04
C GLU A 113 25.57 -23.91 3.74
N GLN A 114 25.81 -25.21 3.85
CA GLN A 114 27.10 -25.84 3.56
C GLN A 114 27.18 -26.45 2.15
N ARG A 115 26.07 -26.50 1.43
CA ARG A 115 25.95 -27.16 0.11
C ARG A 115 25.76 -26.13 -1.00
N GLU A 116 26.81 -25.38 -1.29
CA GLU A 116 26.79 -24.39 -2.37
C GLU A 116 26.94 -25.06 -3.75
N GLY A 117 26.13 -24.64 -4.72
CA GLY A 117 26.27 -25.13 -6.09
C GLY A 117 25.33 -24.52 -7.11
N PRO A 118 25.29 -25.06 -8.33
CA PRO A 118 24.59 -24.43 -9.46
C PRO A 118 23.12 -24.84 -9.57
N TYR A 119 22.66 -25.87 -8.87
CA TYR A 119 21.34 -26.45 -9.09
C TYR A 119 20.28 -25.73 -8.26
N PRO A 120 19.15 -25.31 -8.85
CA PRO A 120 18.09 -24.64 -8.10
C PRO A 120 17.44 -25.58 -7.08
N TYR A 121 17.19 -25.03 -5.89
CA TYR A 121 16.51 -25.69 -4.78
C TYR A 121 15.13 -25.08 -4.58
N TYR A 122 14.08 -25.86 -4.83
CA TYR A 122 12.68 -25.40 -4.86
C TYR A 122 11.89 -25.78 -3.60
N GLY A 123 10.90 -24.96 -3.26
CA GLY A 123 9.93 -25.22 -2.18
C GLY A 123 8.49 -24.93 -2.57
N ALA A 124 7.59 -24.73 -1.61
CA ALA A 124 6.16 -24.53 -1.90
C ALA A 124 5.84 -23.36 -2.86
N ASN A 125 6.67 -22.30 -2.82
CA ASN A 125 6.36 -21.00 -3.43
C ASN A 125 7.44 -20.54 -4.43
N GLY A 126 8.20 -21.47 -5.01
CA GLY A 126 9.26 -21.16 -5.97
C GLY A 126 10.66 -21.53 -5.48
N GLN A 127 11.68 -20.93 -6.11
CA GLN A 127 13.08 -21.19 -5.80
C GLN A 127 13.45 -20.57 -4.45
N VAL A 128 14.02 -21.37 -3.55
CA VAL A 128 14.44 -20.98 -2.20
C VAL A 128 15.96 -20.81 -2.10
N GLY A 129 16.70 -21.29 -3.09
CA GLY A 129 18.14 -21.11 -3.20
C GLY A 129 18.75 -21.99 -4.28
N VAL A 130 20.00 -22.35 -4.08
CA VAL A 130 20.75 -23.29 -4.91
C VAL A 130 21.42 -24.35 -4.04
N ILE A 131 21.83 -25.47 -4.65
CA ILE A 131 22.46 -26.60 -4.01
C ILE A 131 23.48 -27.28 -4.95
N ASP A 132 24.41 -28.03 -4.38
CA ASP A 132 25.54 -28.71 -5.03
C ASP A 132 25.19 -29.95 -5.86
N ASP A 133 23.96 -30.47 -5.75
CA ASP A 133 23.52 -31.68 -6.46
C ASP A 133 22.04 -31.60 -6.90
N TYR A 134 21.54 -32.59 -7.64
CA TYR A 134 20.16 -32.65 -8.11
C TYR A 134 19.57 -34.05 -7.98
N ILE A 135 18.25 -34.11 -7.75
CA ILE A 135 17.49 -35.37 -7.70
C ILE A 135 16.67 -35.56 -8.97
N PHE A 136 16.18 -34.45 -9.52
CA PHE A 136 15.25 -34.44 -10.64
C PHE A 136 15.91 -33.83 -11.87
N GLU A 137 15.61 -34.38 -13.03
CA GLU A 137 16.01 -33.86 -14.33
C GLU A 137 14.81 -33.87 -15.29
N GLY A 138 14.62 -32.76 -16.00
CA GLY A 138 13.52 -32.58 -16.96
C GLY A 138 12.40 -31.70 -16.42
N GLU A 139 11.24 -31.71 -17.09
CA GLU A 139 10.10 -30.87 -16.72
C GLU A 139 9.23 -31.53 -15.65
N ARG A 140 8.87 -30.78 -14.60
CA ARG A 140 7.90 -31.18 -13.57
C ARG A 140 6.96 -30.04 -13.23
N VAL A 141 5.76 -30.39 -12.80
CA VAL A 141 4.85 -29.46 -12.11
C VAL A 141 5.08 -29.62 -10.61
N LEU A 142 5.43 -28.52 -9.94
CA LEU A 142 5.48 -28.47 -8.49
C LEU A 142 4.17 -27.92 -7.96
N LEU A 143 3.57 -28.59 -6.98
CA LEU A 143 2.34 -28.19 -6.31
C LEU A 143 2.61 -28.07 -4.81
N ALA A 144 2.21 -26.97 -4.18
CA ALA A 144 2.46 -26.76 -2.76
C ALA A 144 1.87 -27.90 -1.89
N GLU A 145 2.69 -28.45 -0.98
CA GLU A 145 2.27 -29.42 0.04
C GLU A 145 1.88 -28.68 1.32
N ASP A 146 2.74 -27.80 1.84
CA ASP A 146 2.42 -26.92 2.95
C ASP A 146 2.99 -25.51 2.73
N GLY A 147 2.38 -24.49 3.35
CA GLY A 147 2.85 -23.11 3.23
C GLY A 147 2.67 -22.48 1.85
N GLY A 148 1.93 -23.15 0.95
CA GLY A 148 1.45 -22.59 -0.31
C GLY A 148 0.37 -21.54 -0.10
N PHE A 149 0.19 -20.67 -1.10
CA PHE A 149 -0.83 -19.63 -1.06
C PHE A 149 -2.21 -20.15 -1.52
N PHE A 150 -2.74 -21.18 -0.85
CA PHE A 150 -3.99 -21.85 -1.22
C PHE A 150 -5.22 -20.95 -1.28
N SER A 151 -5.19 -19.80 -0.61
CA SER A 151 -6.25 -18.78 -0.64
C SER A 151 -5.93 -17.58 -1.55
N ASP A 152 -4.74 -17.51 -2.15
CA ASP A 152 -4.31 -16.41 -3.01
C ASP A 152 -4.31 -16.85 -4.49
N PRO A 153 -5.34 -16.51 -5.25
CA PRO A 153 -5.45 -16.87 -6.66
C PRO A 153 -4.43 -16.15 -7.56
N ILE A 154 -3.73 -15.11 -7.08
CA ILE A 154 -2.74 -14.36 -7.86
C ILE A 154 -1.38 -15.03 -7.76
N ARG A 155 -0.97 -15.40 -6.55
CA ARG A 155 0.33 -16.06 -6.33
C ARG A 155 0.32 -17.51 -6.82
N GLY A 156 -0.84 -18.16 -6.76
CA GLY A 156 -0.99 -19.55 -7.14
C GLY A 156 -0.32 -20.51 -6.16
N VAL A 157 -0.50 -21.80 -6.42
CA VAL A 157 0.04 -22.91 -5.61
C VAL A 157 0.87 -23.89 -6.45
N ALA A 158 0.89 -23.72 -7.77
CA ALA A 158 1.60 -24.58 -8.69
C ALA A 158 2.43 -23.78 -9.68
N TYR A 159 3.56 -24.35 -10.08
CA TYR A 159 4.45 -23.78 -11.09
C TYR A 159 5.29 -24.87 -11.77
N ILE A 160 5.82 -24.57 -12.97
CA ILE A 160 6.68 -25.49 -13.72
C ILE A 160 8.14 -25.26 -13.36
N VAL A 161 8.89 -26.35 -13.27
CA VAL A 161 10.35 -26.35 -13.22
C VAL A 161 10.88 -27.22 -14.36
N ASN A 162 12.03 -26.86 -14.92
CA ASN A 162 12.70 -27.63 -15.96
C ASN A 162 14.23 -27.60 -15.76
N GLY A 163 14.92 -28.63 -16.22
CA GLY A 163 16.36 -28.82 -16.05
C GLY A 163 16.69 -29.72 -14.86
N ARG A 164 17.88 -29.55 -14.27
CA ARG A 164 18.35 -30.31 -13.11
C ARG A 164 18.09 -29.54 -11.83
N PHE A 165 17.40 -30.13 -10.87
CA PHE A 165 16.98 -29.42 -9.66
C PHE A 165 16.74 -30.34 -8.46
N TRP A 166 16.57 -29.71 -7.29
CA TRP A 166 16.21 -30.34 -6.03
C TRP A 166 14.94 -29.72 -5.47
N VAL A 167 14.09 -30.51 -4.81
CA VAL A 167 12.83 -30.06 -4.21
C VAL A 167 12.78 -30.43 -2.74
N ASN A 168 12.34 -29.51 -1.89
CA ASN A 168 12.15 -29.74 -0.46
C ASN A 168 10.84 -30.49 -0.14
N ASN A 169 10.56 -30.72 1.15
CA ASN A 169 9.36 -31.43 1.62
C ASN A 169 8.08 -30.59 1.65
N HIS A 170 8.11 -29.35 1.16
CA HIS A 170 6.97 -28.43 1.15
C HIS A 170 6.30 -28.32 -0.23
N ALA A 171 6.77 -29.02 -1.26
CA ALA A 171 6.16 -29.08 -2.58
C ALA A 171 6.11 -30.50 -3.13
N HIS A 172 4.94 -30.94 -3.58
CA HIS A 172 4.73 -32.16 -4.33
C HIS A 172 5.39 -32.08 -5.71
N VAL A 173 5.93 -33.20 -6.19
CA VAL A 173 6.62 -33.28 -7.49
C VAL A 173 5.80 -34.15 -8.44
N LEU A 174 5.24 -33.53 -9.49
CA LEU A 174 4.35 -34.17 -10.45
C LEU A 174 5.02 -34.26 -11.82
N GLU A 175 5.12 -35.46 -12.39
CA GLU A 175 5.49 -35.68 -13.78
C GLU A 175 4.24 -35.88 -14.64
N CYS A 176 4.12 -35.06 -15.69
CA CYS A 176 3.08 -35.21 -16.70
C CYS A 176 3.35 -36.45 -17.56
N LEU A 177 2.31 -37.27 -17.76
CA LEU A 177 2.37 -38.45 -18.62
C LEU A 177 1.45 -38.28 -19.83
N GLY A 178 1.57 -39.17 -20.81
CA GLY A 178 0.77 -39.16 -22.04
C GLY A 178 0.97 -37.93 -22.92
N GLY A 179 2.04 -37.16 -22.68
CA GLY A 179 2.29 -35.88 -23.35
C GLY A 179 1.39 -34.73 -22.88
N THR A 180 0.66 -34.89 -21.78
CA THR A 180 -0.21 -33.82 -21.24
C THR A 180 0.56 -32.53 -20.97
N CYS A 181 -0.09 -31.39 -21.21
CA CYS A 181 0.58 -30.10 -21.14
C CYS A 181 0.74 -29.60 -19.70
N ALA A 182 1.98 -29.46 -19.23
CA ALA A 182 2.27 -28.98 -17.87
C ALA A 182 1.69 -27.57 -17.59
N LYS A 183 1.72 -26.68 -18.58
CA LYS A 183 1.16 -25.32 -18.48
C LYS A 183 -0.36 -25.33 -18.25
N PHE A 184 -1.07 -26.27 -18.88
CA PHE A 184 -2.50 -26.44 -18.65
C PHE A 184 -2.76 -26.79 -17.18
N TRP A 185 -2.00 -27.75 -16.64
CA TRP A 185 -2.16 -28.18 -15.25
C TRP A 185 -1.78 -27.12 -14.22
N VAL A 186 -0.72 -26.34 -14.47
CA VAL A 186 -0.42 -25.17 -13.62
C VAL A 186 -1.59 -24.18 -13.63
N SER A 187 -2.15 -23.87 -14.80
CA SER A 187 -3.33 -23.01 -14.92
C SER A 187 -4.52 -23.59 -14.16
N PHE A 188 -4.70 -24.92 -14.22
CA PHE A 188 -5.73 -25.65 -13.51
C PHE A 188 -5.59 -25.54 -11.99
N PHE A 189 -4.44 -25.90 -11.47
CA PHE A 189 -4.16 -25.86 -10.04
C PHE A 189 -4.22 -24.44 -9.47
N ASN A 190 -3.75 -23.44 -10.21
CA ASN A 190 -3.79 -22.05 -9.74
C ASN A 190 -5.20 -21.44 -9.75
N ARG A 191 -6.16 -22.03 -10.47
CA ARG A 191 -7.56 -21.62 -10.40
C ARG A 191 -8.39 -22.43 -9.42
N MET A 192 -8.01 -23.67 -9.11
CA MET A 192 -8.79 -24.56 -8.28
C MET A 192 -9.12 -23.94 -6.90
N ASP A 193 -10.33 -24.20 -6.39
CA ASP A 193 -10.64 -23.87 -4.99
C ASP A 193 -10.05 -24.94 -4.07
N TRP A 194 -8.98 -24.57 -3.37
CA TRP A 194 -8.27 -25.45 -2.46
C TRP A 194 -8.88 -25.50 -1.06
N GLY A 195 -9.78 -24.58 -0.71
CA GLY A 195 -10.33 -24.44 0.64
C GLY A 195 -10.92 -25.75 1.20
N PRO A 196 -11.76 -26.47 0.44
CA PRO A 196 -12.30 -27.77 0.87
C PRO A 196 -11.28 -28.91 0.96
N LEU A 197 -10.11 -28.76 0.31
CA LEU A 197 -9.14 -29.85 0.09
C LEU A 197 -7.94 -29.79 1.04
N VAL A 198 -7.64 -28.62 1.60
CA VAL A 198 -6.51 -28.41 2.52
C VAL A 198 -6.95 -28.45 3.98
N ARG A 199 -6.04 -28.86 4.87
CA ARG A 199 -6.31 -28.94 6.32
C ARG A 199 -5.36 -28.05 7.11
N GLY A 200 -5.81 -27.58 8.29
CA GLY A 200 -4.99 -26.84 9.27
C GLY A 200 -5.36 -25.35 9.38
N MET A 201 -5.55 -24.86 10.61
CA MET A 201 -6.01 -23.47 10.85
C MET A 201 -4.90 -22.42 10.70
N THR A 202 -3.66 -22.76 11.02
CA THR A 202 -2.51 -21.83 10.99
C THR A 202 -1.61 -22.00 9.78
N ARG A 203 -1.53 -23.22 9.22
CA ARG A 203 -0.80 -23.51 7.97
C ARG A 203 -1.57 -24.58 7.20
N ALA A 204 -2.20 -24.17 6.11
CA ALA A 204 -2.89 -25.08 5.22
C ALA A 204 -1.90 -26.10 4.64
N LYS A 205 -2.31 -27.38 4.67
CA LYS A 205 -1.54 -28.51 4.17
C LYS A 205 -2.39 -29.40 3.29
N LEU A 206 -1.89 -29.67 2.08
CA LEU A 206 -2.35 -30.72 1.18
C LEU A 206 -1.47 -31.94 1.40
N ASN A 207 -2.02 -33.08 1.82
CA ASN A 207 -1.23 -34.30 1.94
C ASN A 207 -1.31 -35.11 0.65
N GLN A 208 -0.28 -35.93 0.39
CA GLN A 208 -0.21 -36.73 -0.84
C GLN A 208 -1.42 -37.65 -1.03
N ALA A 209 -1.92 -38.27 0.05
CA ALA A 209 -3.07 -39.19 0.00
C ALA A 209 -4.39 -38.49 -0.38
N ALA A 210 -4.56 -37.22 0.01
CA ALA A 210 -5.67 -36.38 -0.43
C ALA A 210 -5.44 -35.89 -1.87
N MET A 211 -4.23 -35.44 -2.19
CA MET A 211 -3.86 -34.93 -3.52
C MET A 211 -4.16 -35.94 -4.63
N VAL A 212 -3.75 -37.20 -4.47
CA VAL A 212 -3.96 -38.22 -5.53
C VAL A 212 -5.43 -38.49 -5.82
N GLN A 213 -6.33 -38.22 -4.86
CA GLN A 213 -7.76 -38.42 -5.01
C GLN A 213 -8.47 -37.21 -5.63
N ILE A 214 -7.80 -36.09 -5.87
CA ILE A 214 -8.46 -34.90 -6.43
C ILE A 214 -9.02 -35.21 -7.83
N PRO A 215 -10.31 -34.96 -8.10
CA PRO A 215 -10.88 -35.08 -9.44
C PRO A 215 -10.42 -33.92 -10.32
N LEU A 216 -9.86 -34.24 -11.48
CA LEU A 216 -9.41 -33.26 -12.48
C LEU A 216 -10.17 -33.47 -13.79
N ALA A 217 -10.59 -32.37 -14.41
CA ALA A 217 -11.20 -32.39 -15.72
C ALA A 217 -10.09 -32.46 -16.78
N LEU A 218 -9.96 -33.60 -17.45
CA LEU A 218 -8.95 -33.86 -18.46
C LEU A 218 -9.52 -33.53 -19.86
N PRO A 219 -8.96 -32.56 -20.59
CA PRO A 219 -9.32 -32.27 -21.97
C PRO A 219 -8.58 -33.21 -22.95
N PRO A 220 -9.06 -33.31 -24.20
CA PRO A 220 -8.26 -33.75 -25.34
C PRO A 220 -6.89 -33.07 -25.39
N LEU A 221 -5.84 -33.80 -25.81
CA LEU A 221 -4.48 -33.28 -25.79
C LEU A 221 -4.31 -32.06 -26.70
N ALA A 222 -4.91 -32.09 -27.89
CA ALA A 222 -4.87 -30.96 -28.82
C ALA A 222 -5.56 -29.73 -28.21
N GLU A 223 -6.71 -29.91 -27.55
CA GLU A 223 -7.42 -28.85 -26.86
C GLU A 223 -6.60 -28.25 -25.70
N GLN A 224 -5.86 -29.06 -24.92
CA GLN A 224 -4.96 -28.53 -23.87
C GLN A 224 -3.98 -27.49 -24.44
N HIS A 225 -3.37 -27.76 -25.59
CA HIS A 225 -2.46 -26.82 -26.24
C HIS A 225 -3.17 -25.57 -26.77
N ARG A 226 -4.37 -25.71 -27.34
CA ARG A 226 -5.19 -24.56 -27.78
C ARG A 226 -5.58 -23.67 -26.59
N ILE A 227 -5.97 -24.27 -25.46
CA ILE A 227 -6.28 -23.56 -24.22
C ILE A 227 -5.06 -22.79 -23.72
N VAL A 228 -3.90 -23.44 -23.62
CA VAL A 228 -2.67 -22.79 -23.14
C VAL A 228 -2.24 -21.65 -24.04
N ALA A 229 -2.26 -21.84 -25.36
CA ALA A 229 -1.95 -20.77 -26.31
C ALA A 229 -2.90 -19.57 -26.13
N LYS A 230 -4.18 -19.84 -25.84
CA LYS A 230 -5.17 -18.78 -25.62
C LYS A 230 -5.00 -18.06 -24.28
N VAL A 231 -4.69 -18.80 -23.21
CA VAL A 231 -4.34 -18.22 -21.91
C VAL A 231 -3.11 -17.33 -22.03
N ASP A 232 -2.03 -17.82 -22.65
CA ASP A 232 -0.79 -17.05 -22.84
C ASP A 232 -1.07 -15.74 -23.61
N GLN A 233 -1.85 -15.79 -24.69
CA GLN A 233 -2.27 -14.60 -25.45
C GLN A 233 -3.02 -13.57 -24.58
N LEU A 234 -4.00 -14.03 -23.80
CA LEU A 234 -4.85 -13.16 -22.98
C LEU A 234 -4.12 -12.61 -21.75
N MET A 235 -3.22 -13.39 -21.15
CA MET A 235 -2.36 -12.94 -20.06
C MET A 235 -1.40 -11.86 -20.54
N GLN A 236 -0.82 -12.00 -21.74
CA GLN A 236 0.02 -10.98 -22.35
C GLN A 236 -0.75 -9.67 -22.58
N LEU A 237 -2.01 -9.75 -23.02
CA LEU A 237 -2.87 -8.57 -23.16
C LEU A 237 -3.13 -7.90 -21.80
N CYS A 238 -3.38 -8.69 -20.75
CA CYS A 238 -3.50 -8.16 -19.38
C CYS A 238 -2.20 -7.44 -18.94
N ASP A 239 -1.03 -7.98 -19.25
CA ASP A 239 0.27 -7.34 -18.93
C ASP A 239 0.43 -6.00 -19.67
N GLN A 240 -0.01 -5.92 -20.93
CA GLN A 240 0.00 -4.69 -21.73
C GLN A 240 -0.95 -3.63 -21.16
N LEU A 241 -2.14 -4.04 -20.71
CA LEU A 241 -3.12 -3.18 -20.02
C LEU A 241 -2.52 -2.59 -18.74
N ASP A 242 -1.94 -3.43 -17.88
CA ASP A 242 -1.28 -2.99 -16.64
C ASP A 242 -0.15 -1.98 -16.92
N ALA A 243 0.67 -2.26 -17.93
CA ALA A 243 1.76 -1.36 -18.34
C ALA A 243 1.24 -0.02 -18.88
N TYR A 244 0.15 -0.03 -19.65
CA TYR A 244 -0.47 1.20 -20.14
C TYR A 244 -1.03 2.02 -18.99
N GLN A 245 -1.81 1.43 -18.09
CA GLN A 245 -2.42 2.12 -16.94
C GLN A 245 -1.34 2.79 -16.08
N LYS A 246 -0.25 2.07 -15.80
CA LYS A 246 0.90 2.60 -15.06
C LYS A 246 1.54 3.80 -15.77
N LYS A 247 1.70 3.72 -17.10
CA LYS A 247 2.27 4.80 -17.91
C LYS A 247 1.36 6.03 -17.97
N ALA A 248 0.04 5.83 -18.07
CA ALA A 248 -0.94 6.91 -18.05
C ALA A 248 -0.93 7.63 -16.69
N SER A 249 -1.00 6.88 -15.59
CA SER A 249 -0.93 7.42 -14.22
C SER A 249 0.37 8.19 -13.96
N SER A 250 1.52 7.69 -14.45
CA SER A 250 2.79 8.43 -14.31
C SER A 250 2.80 9.76 -15.04
N LYS A 251 2.18 9.84 -16.24
CA LYS A 251 2.09 11.10 -17.00
C LYS A 251 1.27 12.15 -16.24
N TYR A 252 0.11 11.78 -15.71
CA TYR A 252 -0.72 12.70 -14.93
C TYR A 252 -0.03 13.13 -13.64
N THR A 253 0.69 12.22 -12.99
CA THR A 253 1.48 12.54 -11.80
C THR A 253 2.58 13.56 -12.12
N SER A 254 3.32 13.37 -13.21
CA SER A 254 4.34 14.34 -13.65
C SER A 254 3.75 15.69 -14.05
N LEU A 255 2.59 15.70 -14.73
CA LEU A 255 1.89 16.94 -15.07
C LEU A 255 1.43 17.68 -13.81
N ASN A 256 0.87 16.97 -12.84
CA ASN A 256 0.46 17.52 -11.55
C ASN A 256 1.65 18.12 -10.79
N ASP A 257 2.77 17.39 -10.72
CA ASP A 257 3.98 17.86 -10.05
C ASP A 257 4.53 19.13 -10.71
N ALA A 258 4.66 19.13 -12.04
CA ALA A 258 5.15 20.30 -12.78
C ALA A 258 4.23 21.52 -12.60
N ALA A 259 2.90 21.34 -12.73
CA ALA A 259 1.95 22.42 -12.59
C ALA A 259 1.96 23.04 -11.18
N LEU A 260 2.07 22.21 -10.14
CA LEU A 260 2.18 22.69 -8.76
C LEU A 260 3.52 23.36 -8.48
N GLU A 261 4.63 22.80 -8.97
CA GLU A 261 5.96 23.40 -8.82
C GLU A 261 6.00 24.79 -9.44
N THR A 262 5.54 24.94 -10.68
CA THR A 262 5.50 26.22 -11.39
C THR A 262 4.59 27.25 -10.69
N LEU A 263 3.43 26.82 -10.17
CA LEU A 263 2.56 27.70 -9.39
C LEU A 263 3.27 28.19 -8.11
N LEU A 264 3.90 27.29 -7.36
CA LEU A 264 4.53 27.60 -6.07
C LEU A 264 5.81 28.43 -6.22
N SER A 265 6.49 28.33 -7.37
CA SER A 265 7.69 29.10 -7.70
C SER A 265 7.40 30.43 -8.39
N SER A 266 6.13 30.82 -8.58
CA SER A 266 5.79 32.08 -9.27
C SER A 266 6.27 33.28 -8.47
N GLU A 267 7.00 34.19 -9.11
CA GLU A 267 7.60 35.37 -8.46
C GLU A 267 6.66 36.58 -8.55
N THR A 268 5.91 36.69 -9.64
CA THR A 268 4.97 37.81 -9.88
C THR A 268 3.50 37.39 -9.71
N ILE A 269 2.62 38.38 -9.54
CA ILE A 269 1.17 38.17 -9.45
C ILE A 269 0.63 37.69 -10.80
N GLU A 270 1.18 38.22 -11.90
CA GLU A 270 0.81 37.87 -13.26
C GLU A 270 1.17 36.42 -13.59
N GLU A 271 2.40 35.97 -13.28
CA GLU A 271 2.81 34.58 -13.42
C GLU A 271 1.93 33.65 -12.57
N PHE A 272 1.69 34.02 -11.31
CA PHE A 272 0.84 33.22 -10.43
C PHE A 272 -0.58 33.08 -11.00
N ALA A 273 -1.16 34.16 -11.52
CA ALA A 273 -2.48 34.14 -12.13
C ALA A 273 -2.52 33.26 -13.40
N GLU A 274 -1.49 33.31 -14.25
CA GLU A 274 -1.37 32.46 -15.43
C GLU A 274 -1.28 30.97 -15.06
N HIS A 275 -0.37 30.62 -14.15
CA HIS A 275 -0.19 29.24 -13.70
C HIS A 275 -1.43 28.71 -12.95
N TRP A 276 -2.10 29.57 -12.18
CA TRP A 276 -3.37 29.24 -11.54
C TRP A 276 -4.47 28.98 -12.58
N GLN A 277 -4.56 29.81 -13.62
CA GLN A 277 -5.52 29.62 -14.70
C GLN A 277 -5.26 28.32 -15.47
N PHE A 278 -3.99 27.97 -15.69
CA PHE A 278 -3.62 26.68 -16.28
C PHE A 278 -4.13 25.50 -15.45
N LEU A 279 -3.92 25.53 -14.13
CA LEU A 279 -4.44 24.50 -13.21
C LEU A 279 -5.97 24.42 -13.26
N CYS A 280 -6.66 25.55 -13.25
CA CYS A 280 -8.12 25.60 -13.32
C CYS A 280 -8.65 25.03 -14.64
N ASN A 281 -8.04 25.40 -15.77
CA ASN A 281 -8.44 24.94 -17.10
C ASN A 281 -8.21 23.42 -17.30
N ASN A 282 -7.28 22.83 -16.54
CA ASN A 282 -6.90 21.42 -16.64
C ASN A 282 -7.24 20.63 -15.37
N PHE A 283 -8.13 21.15 -14.51
CA PHE A 283 -8.34 20.62 -13.15
C PHE A 283 -8.75 19.14 -13.15
N GLU A 284 -9.73 18.77 -13.97
CA GLU A 284 -10.24 17.39 -14.08
C GLU A 284 -9.15 16.41 -14.57
N LEU A 285 -8.23 16.88 -15.42
CA LEU A 285 -7.12 16.08 -15.92
C LEU A 285 -6.03 15.86 -14.86
N ILE A 286 -5.78 16.90 -14.07
CA ILE A 286 -4.68 16.97 -13.08
C ILE A 286 -5.08 16.34 -11.75
N TYR A 287 -6.37 16.31 -11.42
CA TYR A 287 -6.91 15.80 -10.16
C TYR A 287 -7.89 14.64 -10.38
N ASN A 288 -7.49 13.66 -11.18
CA ASN A 288 -8.23 12.41 -11.40
C ASN A 288 -7.82 11.26 -10.44
N ASP A 289 -6.81 11.49 -9.60
CA ASP A 289 -6.32 10.51 -8.63
C ASP A 289 -6.32 11.07 -7.19
N PRO A 290 -6.82 10.34 -6.18
CA PRO A 290 -6.78 10.76 -4.77
C PRO A 290 -5.38 11.16 -4.26
N SER A 291 -4.31 10.55 -4.79
CA SER A 291 -2.94 10.90 -4.42
C SER A 291 -2.55 12.33 -4.84
N HIS A 292 -3.15 12.88 -5.89
CA HIS A 292 -2.91 14.26 -6.35
C HIS A 292 -3.58 15.28 -5.43
N VAL A 293 -4.72 14.94 -4.82
CA VAL A 293 -5.41 15.81 -3.86
C VAL A 293 -4.53 16.09 -2.64
N ASN A 294 -3.77 15.10 -2.17
CA ASN A 294 -2.81 15.30 -1.08
C ASN A 294 -1.69 16.30 -1.43
N LYS A 295 -1.26 16.35 -2.70
CA LYS A 295 -0.31 17.37 -3.18
C LYS A 295 -0.94 18.75 -3.22
N LEU A 296 -2.21 18.86 -3.63
CA LEU A 296 -2.97 20.12 -3.57
C LEU A 296 -3.08 20.66 -2.14
N ARG A 297 -3.40 19.81 -1.15
CA ARG A 297 -3.41 20.23 0.27
C ARG A 297 -2.08 20.84 0.70
N ARG A 298 -0.96 20.21 0.33
CA ARG A 298 0.38 20.71 0.62
C ARG A 298 0.65 22.05 -0.07
N ALA A 299 0.23 22.21 -1.32
CA ALA A 299 0.34 23.46 -2.05
C ALA A 299 -0.50 24.58 -1.39
N ILE A 300 -1.73 24.30 -0.96
CA ILE A 300 -2.58 25.25 -0.22
C ILE A 300 -1.86 25.73 1.05
N LEU A 301 -1.28 24.82 1.84
CA LEU A 301 -0.53 25.18 3.04
C LEU A 301 0.72 26.02 2.71
N GLN A 302 1.42 25.70 1.62
CA GLN A 302 2.57 26.47 1.17
C GLN A 302 2.16 27.90 0.78
N LEU A 303 1.09 28.05 0.01
CA LEU A 303 0.54 29.36 -0.37
C LEU A 303 0.04 30.15 0.84
N ALA A 304 -0.52 29.47 1.85
CA ALA A 304 -0.96 30.09 3.10
C ALA A 304 0.21 30.76 3.84
N VAL A 305 1.37 30.10 3.93
CA VAL A 305 2.53 30.62 4.64
C VAL A 305 3.34 31.64 3.86
N GLN A 306 3.18 31.66 2.53
CA GLN A 306 3.76 32.67 1.64
C GLN A 306 2.89 33.93 1.52
N GLY A 307 1.69 33.94 2.12
CA GLY A 307 0.73 35.03 1.96
C GLY A 307 0.18 35.20 0.54
N LYS A 308 0.16 34.10 -0.23
CA LYS A 308 -0.39 34.03 -1.58
C LYS A 308 -1.81 33.43 -1.63
N LEU A 309 -2.36 33.02 -0.48
CA LEU A 309 -3.66 32.34 -0.40
C LEU A 309 -4.86 33.30 -0.30
N SER A 310 -4.68 34.48 0.29
CA SER A 310 -5.73 35.47 0.52
C SER A 310 -5.28 36.87 0.12
N PRO A 311 -6.19 37.77 -0.32
CA PRO A 311 -5.84 39.15 -0.59
C PRO A 311 -5.28 39.89 0.64
N GLN A 312 -4.24 40.69 0.40
CA GLN A 312 -3.65 41.60 1.38
C GLN A 312 -4.50 42.88 1.48
N ASP A 313 -4.62 43.45 2.68
CA ASP A 313 -5.26 44.74 2.91
C ASP A 313 -4.20 45.73 3.46
N PRO A 314 -3.83 46.78 2.70
CA PRO A 314 -2.85 47.77 3.16
C PRO A 314 -3.24 48.52 4.43
N ASN A 315 -4.52 48.48 4.83
CA ASN A 315 -5.01 49.10 6.06
C ASN A 315 -4.87 48.19 7.29
N ASP A 316 -4.49 46.93 7.11
CA ASP A 316 -4.28 46.02 8.22
C ASP A 316 -3.16 46.50 9.14
N GLU A 317 -3.35 46.30 10.43
CA GLU A 317 -2.29 46.56 11.41
C GLU A 317 -1.12 45.59 11.18
N PRO A 318 0.11 46.09 10.90
CA PRO A 318 1.22 45.23 10.54
C PRO A 318 1.62 44.29 11.69
N ALA A 319 2.17 43.14 11.34
CA ALA A 319 2.62 42.12 12.30
C ALA A 319 3.61 42.68 13.34
N SER A 320 4.39 43.71 12.99
CA SER A 320 5.26 44.42 13.94
C SER A 320 4.54 44.98 15.19
N LYS A 321 3.26 45.34 15.09
CA LYS A 321 2.43 45.77 16.24
C LYS A 321 1.96 44.57 17.05
N LEU A 322 1.53 43.50 16.39
CA LEU A 322 1.19 42.23 17.04
C LEU A 322 2.39 41.69 17.83
N LEU A 323 3.59 41.75 17.28
CA LEU A 323 4.82 41.35 17.98
C LEU A 323 5.08 42.14 19.25
N LYS A 324 4.72 43.43 19.30
CA LYS A 324 4.81 44.23 20.54
C LYS A 324 3.83 43.73 21.59
N ARG A 325 2.60 43.35 21.19
CA ARG A 325 1.61 42.75 22.11
C ARG A 325 2.10 41.41 22.65
N ILE A 326 2.62 40.55 21.77
CA ILE A 326 3.20 39.25 22.14
C ILE A 326 4.35 39.42 23.14
N LYS A 327 5.27 40.37 22.90
CA LYS A 327 6.38 40.68 23.82
C LYS A 327 5.87 41.12 25.19
N SER A 328 4.91 42.05 25.23
CA SER A 328 4.31 42.55 26.47
C SER A 328 3.59 41.44 27.25
N GLU A 329 2.84 40.58 26.57
CA GLU A 329 2.19 39.42 27.18
C GLU A 329 3.21 38.44 27.75
N LYS A 330 4.25 38.11 26.98
CA LYS A 330 5.33 37.22 27.43
C LYS A 330 5.97 37.75 28.71
N GLU A 331 6.27 39.05 28.77
CA GLU A 331 6.80 39.71 29.97
C GLU A 331 5.84 39.64 31.16
N LYS A 332 4.53 39.86 30.93
CA LYS A 332 3.50 39.71 31.95
C LYS A 332 3.46 38.28 32.49
N LEU A 333 3.47 37.26 31.63
CA LEU A 333 3.46 35.85 32.03
C LEU A 333 4.75 35.44 32.78
N ILE A 334 5.89 36.05 32.46
CA ILE A 334 7.15 35.86 33.21
C ILE A 334 7.02 36.47 34.61
N THR A 335 6.48 37.69 34.70
CA THR A 335 6.31 38.42 35.97
C THR A 335 5.31 37.71 36.89
N GLU A 336 4.25 37.13 36.32
CA GLU A 336 3.26 36.31 37.03
C GLU A 336 3.78 34.89 37.38
N GLY A 337 5.01 34.53 36.99
CA GLY A 337 5.62 33.22 37.25
C GLY A 337 5.01 32.05 36.46
N LYS A 338 4.11 32.32 35.50
CA LYS A 338 3.45 31.30 34.66
C LYS A 338 4.38 30.70 33.62
N ILE A 339 5.38 31.46 33.17
CA ILE A 339 6.46 30.98 32.31
C ILE A 339 7.83 31.39 32.87
N LYS A 340 8.85 30.57 32.63
CA LYS A 340 10.23 30.90 33.01
C LYS A 340 10.83 31.89 32.01
N LYS A 341 11.67 32.82 32.50
CA LYS A 341 12.48 33.68 31.63
C LYS A 341 13.41 32.81 30.77
N GLN A 342 13.29 32.94 29.45
CA GLN A 342 14.10 32.22 28.48
C GLN A 342 15.27 33.10 28.03
N LYS A 343 16.33 32.47 27.51
CA LYS A 343 17.38 33.20 26.81
C LYS A 343 16.79 33.83 25.54
N PRO A 344 17.24 35.03 25.13
CA PRO A 344 16.89 35.58 23.83
C PRO A 344 17.23 34.58 22.72
N LEU A 345 16.33 34.44 21.75
CA LEU A 345 16.59 33.65 20.54
C LEU A 345 17.48 34.46 19.60
N PRO A 346 18.31 33.80 18.76
CA PRO A 346 19.17 34.50 17.82
C PRO A 346 18.32 35.29 16.81
N PRO A 347 18.80 36.45 16.33
CA PRO A 347 18.18 37.15 15.21
C PRO A 347 18.15 36.24 13.98
N ILE A 348 17.16 36.43 13.11
CA ILE A 348 17.07 35.70 11.83
C ILE A 348 18.05 36.36 10.86
N THR A 349 18.90 35.56 10.23
CA THR A 349 19.87 36.03 9.23
C THR A 349 19.31 35.88 7.81
N GLU A 350 19.89 36.59 6.84
CA GLU A 350 19.42 36.58 5.45
C GLU A 350 19.47 35.18 4.82
N ASP A 351 20.43 34.33 5.19
CA ASP A 351 20.55 32.94 4.73
C ASP A 351 19.47 32.00 5.29
N GLU A 352 18.75 32.41 6.33
CA GLU A 352 17.63 31.66 6.90
C GLU A 352 16.29 32.03 6.27
N ILE A 353 16.24 33.08 5.44
CA ILE A 353 15.01 33.57 4.80
C ILE A 353 14.75 32.74 3.52
N PRO A 354 13.67 31.94 3.48
CA PRO A 354 13.39 31.02 2.38
C PRO A 354 12.76 31.70 1.15
N TYR A 355 12.03 32.80 1.36
CA TYR A 355 11.26 33.53 0.35
C TYR A 355 10.90 34.92 0.90
N GLU A 356 10.58 35.83 -0.02
CA GLU A 356 10.09 37.17 0.32
C GLU A 356 8.69 37.11 0.92
N LEU A 357 8.45 37.93 1.95
CA LEU A 357 7.16 38.06 2.58
C LEU A 357 6.36 39.22 2.01
N PRO A 358 5.02 39.14 2.04
CA PRO A 358 4.16 40.29 1.81
C PRO A 358 4.47 41.50 2.69
N GLU A 359 4.03 42.68 2.23
CA GLU A 359 4.07 43.87 3.05
C GLU A 359 3.27 43.69 4.34
N GLY A 360 3.84 44.11 5.47
CA GLY A 360 3.21 44.03 6.79
C GLY A 360 3.39 42.70 7.52
N TRP A 361 3.96 41.67 6.89
CA TRP A 361 4.37 40.42 7.54
C TRP A 361 5.77 40.54 8.14
N GLU A 362 6.08 39.67 9.11
CA GLU A 362 7.38 39.66 9.79
C GLU A 362 7.90 38.22 9.96
N TRP A 363 9.17 37.98 9.65
CA TRP A 363 9.84 36.76 10.04
C TRP A 363 10.18 36.80 11.54
N VAL A 364 9.74 35.78 12.28
CA VAL A 364 10.04 35.61 13.72
C VAL A 364 10.44 34.19 14.05
N ARG A 365 11.06 33.95 15.21
CA ARG A 365 11.36 32.58 15.63
C ARG A 365 10.09 31.92 16.16
N LEU A 366 9.89 30.63 15.90
CA LEU A 366 8.73 29.88 16.44
C LEU A 366 8.59 30.03 17.96
N GLY A 367 9.69 30.09 18.71
CA GLY A 367 9.68 30.31 20.16
C GLY A 367 9.24 31.72 20.62
N GLU A 368 9.09 32.67 19.71
CA GLU A 368 8.57 34.01 20.01
C GLU A 368 7.05 34.06 20.01
N ILE A 369 6.39 33.26 19.16
CA ILE A 369 4.93 33.29 18.99
C ILE A 369 4.16 32.51 20.05
N GLY A 370 4.83 31.70 20.87
CA GLY A 370 4.17 30.88 21.88
C GLY A 370 5.09 30.26 22.93
N LYS A 371 4.47 29.64 23.93
CA LYS A 371 5.16 28.85 24.96
C LYS A 371 5.52 27.48 24.39
N THR A 372 6.80 27.27 24.14
CA THR A 372 7.34 25.98 23.65
C THR A 372 7.68 25.02 24.79
N GLN A 373 7.27 23.76 24.70
CA GLN A 373 7.53 22.73 25.72
C GLN A 373 7.78 21.36 25.08
N THR A 374 8.71 20.58 25.63
CA THR A 374 8.82 19.14 25.32
C THR A 374 7.98 18.36 26.31
N GLY A 375 7.27 17.36 25.81
CA GLY A 375 6.49 16.45 26.62
C GLY A 375 7.32 15.65 27.62
N SER A 376 6.65 14.93 28.51
CA SER A 376 7.30 14.08 29.50
C SER A 376 6.41 12.92 29.89
N THR A 377 7.02 11.75 30.05
CA THR A 377 6.31 10.55 30.50
C THR A 377 6.50 10.41 32.01
N PRO A 378 5.42 10.40 32.82
CA PRO A 378 5.50 10.03 34.23
C PRO A 378 6.12 8.63 34.43
N PRO A 379 6.62 8.29 35.62
CA PRO A 379 7.12 6.94 35.90
C PRO A 379 6.04 5.86 35.67
N THR A 380 6.24 5.00 34.68
CA THR A 380 5.32 3.91 34.30
C THR A 380 5.09 2.88 35.42
N SER A 381 6.03 2.77 36.36
CA SER A 381 5.90 1.91 37.55
C SER A 381 4.85 2.41 38.54
N LYS A 382 4.48 3.70 38.52
CA LYS A 382 3.48 4.28 39.43
C LYS A 382 2.12 4.37 38.74
N ARG A 383 1.35 3.29 38.86
CA ARG A 383 0.01 3.17 38.25
C ARG A 383 -0.97 4.28 38.62
N GLU A 384 -0.86 4.86 39.82
CA GLU A 384 -1.71 5.98 40.24
C GLU A 384 -1.56 7.26 39.38
N TYR A 385 -0.51 7.38 38.57
CA TYR A 385 -0.32 8.48 37.63
C TYR A 385 -1.08 8.29 36.32
N TYR A 386 -1.56 7.09 36.05
CA TYR A 386 -2.25 6.75 34.82
C TYR A 386 -3.74 6.60 35.09
N GLY A 387 -4.55 6.97 34.12
CA GLY A 387 -6.00 7.07 34.27
C GLY A 387 -6.63 7.76 33.06
N ASN A 388 -7.81 8.34 33.22
CA ASN A 388 -8.59 8.92 32.13
C ASN A 388 -8.95 10.40 32.35
N ASP A 389 -8.29 11.09 33.29
CA ASP A 389 -8.56 12.51 33.58
C ASP A 389 -8.03 13.44 32.47
N TYR A 390 -6.84 13.12 31.94
CA TYR A 390 -6.19 13.88 30.86
C TYR A 390 -5.67 12.95 29.77
N ALA A 391 -5.84 13.33 28.51
CA ALA A 391 -5.28 12.56 27.40
C ALA A 391 -3.74 12.58 27.43
N PHE A 392 -3.11 11.42 27.15
CA PHE A 392 -1.66 11.30 27.06
C PHE A 392 -1.24 10.95 25.63
N ILE A 393 -0.89 11.99 24.86
CA ILE A 393 -0.66 11.90 23.42
C ILE A 393 0.72 11.32 23.11
N LYS A 394 0.76 10.35 22.19
CA LYS A 394 1.96 9.70 21.66
C LYS A 394 2.09 9.97 20.15
N PRO A 395 3.26 9.74 19.53
CA PRO A 395 3.44 10.01 18.10
C PRO A 395 2.48 9.26 17.16
N ALA A 396 1.99 8.10 17.57
CA ALA A 396 1.00 7.32 16.82
C ALA A 396 -0.39 7.99 16.79
N ASP A 397 -0.65 8.88 17.73
CA ASP A 397 -1.96 9.52 17.91
C ASP A 397 -2.09 10.79 17.08
N ILE A 398 -0.98 11.33 16.58
CA ILE A 398 -0.94 12.53 15.74
C ILE A 398 -1.02 12.09 14.27
N SER A 399 -1.90 12.74 13.52
CA SER A 399 -2.03 12.56 12.06
C SER A 399 -2.47 13.86 11.40
N GLY A 400 -2.40 13.94 10.06
CA GLY A 400 -2.94 15.08 9.32
C GLY A 400 -4.45 15.26 9.51
N GLN A 401 -5.17 14.21 9.91
CA GLN A 401 -6.62 14.21 10.12
C GLN A 401 -7.04 14.62 11.54
N GLY A 402 -6.09 14.86 12.45
CA GLY A 402 -6.38 15.21 13.84
C GLY A 402 -5.58 14.39 14.86
N ILE A 403 -5.97 14.55 16.12
CA ILE A 403 -5.44 13.83 17.28
C ILE A 403 -6.38 12.70 17.68
N ARG A 404 -5.84 11.49 17.86
CA ARG A 404 -6.56 10.33 18.40
C ARG A 404 -6.41 10.25 19.91
N TYR A 405 -7.38 10.78 20.65
CA TYR A 405 -7.30 10.89 22.12
C TYR A 405 -7.41 9.57 22.90
N ASN A 406 -8.03 8.53 22.33
CA ASN A 406 -8.43 7.33 23.07
C ASN A 406 -7.58 6.09 22.73
N ASN A 407 -6.31 6.29 22.38
CA ASN A 407 -5.40 5.20 22.00
C ASN A 407 -4.54 4.72 23.20
N GLY A 408 -5.22 4.18 24.21
CA GLY A 408 -4.62 3.64 25.43
C GLY A 408 -4.86 4.50 26.68
N GLU A 409 -4.11 4.18 27.74
CA GLU A 409 -4.25 4.81 29.06
C GLU A 409 -3.70 6.25 29.07
N GLY A 410 -4.51 7.19 29.55
CA GLY A 410 -4.15 8.60 29.75
C GLY A 410 -3.46 8.85 31.08
N LEU A 411 -3.51 10.10 31.56
CA LEU A 411 -3.01 10.49 32.87
C LEU A 411 -4.15 10.75 33.85
N SER A 412 -3.90 10.42 35.12
CA SER A 412 -4.75 10.85 36.23
C SER A 412 -4.45 12.31 36.62
N LYS A 413 -5.25 12.89 37.52
CA LYS A 413 -4.94 14.20 38.15
C LYS A 413 -3.58 14.24 38.86
N LYS A 414 -3.11 13.12 39.42
CA LYS A 414 -1.75 13.03 39.98
C LYS A 414 -0.70 12.92 38.88
N GLY A 415 -1.03 12.22 37.79
CA GLY A 415 -0.15 12.03 36.65
C GLY A 415 0.20 13.32 35.94
N ILE A 416 -0.78 14.20 35.73
CA ILE A 416 -0.57 15.47 35.02
C ILE A 416 0.42 16.40 35.75
N GLU A 417 0.48 16.34 37.09
CA GLU A 417 1.46 17.07 37.91
C GLU A 417 2.90 16.58 37.70
N LYS A 418 3.07 15.33 37.27
CA LYS A 418 4.37 14.75 36.90
C LYS A 418 4.65 14.82 35.40
N GLY A 419 3.58 14.93 34.60
CA GLY A 419 3.62 15.15 33.17
C GLY A 419 3.85 16.61 32.80
N ARG A 420 3.84 16.87 31.49
CA ARG A 420 3.87 18.24 30.96
C ARG A 420 2.43 18.65 30.69
N PHE A 421 1.88 19.56 31.49
CA PHE A 421 0.58 20.15 31.19
C PHE A 421 0.65 20.99 29.90
N ILE A 422 -0.21 20.67 28.95
CA ILE A 422 -0.37 21.34 27.67
C ILE A 422 -1.82 21.79 27.57
N LYS A 423 -2.01 23.08 27.28
CA LYS A 423 -3.34 23.69 27.23
C LYS A 423 -4.04 23.34 25.91
N ALA A 424 -5.38 23.28 25.93
CA ALA A 424 -6.20 23.30 24.73
C ALA A 424 -5.72 24.39 23.74
N TYR A 425 -5.85 24.11 22.45
CA TYR A 425 -5.39 24.94 21.32
C TYR A 425 -3.87 25.10 21.22
N SER A 426 -3.10 24.19 21.82
CA SER A 426 -1.68 24.05 21.54
C SER A 426 -1.46 23.20 20.29
N VAL A 427 -0.43 23.53 19.51
CA VAL A 427 0.00 22.74 18.35
C VAL A 427 1.10 21.77 18.78
N LEU A 428 0.90 20.49 18.50
CA LEU A 428 1.83 19.40 18.81
C LEU A 428 2.58 18.98 17.56
N MET A 429 3.87 18.69 17.70
CA MET A 429 4.70 18.17 16.62
C MET A 429 5.61 17.05 17.11
N VAL A 430 5.64 15.93 16.38
CA VAL A 430 6.60 14.85 16.63
C VAL A 430 7.98 15.29 16.17
N CYS A 431 8.95 15.28 17.08
CA CYS A 431 10.32 15.72 16.83
C CYS A 431 11.36 14.60 16.96
N ILE A 432 10.95 13.38 17.29
CA ILE A 432 11.84 12.23 17.49
C ILE A 432 11.27 10.98 16.81
N GLY A 433 12.10 10.32 16.02
CA GLY A 433 11.81 9.00 15.45
C GLY A 433 11.24 9.00 14.03
N GLY A 434 10.89 7.81 13.52
CA GLY A 434 10.48 7.62 12.12
C GLY A 434 9.21 8.37 11.70
N SER A 435 8.46 8.93 12.66
CA SER A 435 7.28 9.76 12.40
C SER A 435 7.52 11.25 12.68
N ILE A 436 8.79 11.71 12.66
CA ILE A 436 9.15 13.12 12.77
C ILE A 436 8.36 13.96 11.76
N GLY A 437 7.93 15.16 12.16
CA GLY A 437 7.19 16.07 11.30
C GLY A 437 5.66 15.99 11.44
N LYS A 438 5.12 14.88 11.97
CA LYS A 438 3.66 14.80 12.21
C LYS A 438 3.21 15.90 13.17
N VAL A 439 2.20 16.65 12.74
CA VAL A 439 1.70 17.83 13.46
C VAL A 439 0.17 17.81 13.50
N ASN A 440 -0.40 18.24 14.63
CA ASN A 440 -1.78 18.67 14.73
C ASN A 440 -2.00 19.51 16.01
N PHE A 441 -3.12 20.21 16.12
CA PHE A 441 -3.49 20.91 17.35
C PHE A 441 -4.40 20.06 18.24
N VAL A 442 -4.48 20.42 19.53
CA VAL A 442 -5.39 19.78 20.48
C VAL A 442 -6.59 20.67 20.81
N ASP A 443 -7.77 20.09 20.98
CA ASP A 443 -9.01 20.80 21.35
C ASP A 443 -9.28 20.85 22.88
N ARG A 444 -8.43 20.20 23.67
CA ARG A 444 -8.57 20.04 25.12
C ARG A 444 -7.21 19.98 25.82
N ASP A 445 -7.21 20.24 27.12
CA ASP A 445 -6.02 20.13 27.96
C ASP A 445 -5.51 18.68 27.99
N CYS A 446 -4.20 18.50 27.86
CA CYS A 446 -3.58 17.19 27.73
C CYS A 446 -2.13 17.17 28.23
N SER A 447 -1.48 16.02 28.06
CA SER A 447 -0.04 15.86 28.12
C SER A 447 0.46 15.01 26.95
N CYS A 448 1.76 15.01 26.69
CA CYS A 448 2.36 14.19 25.65
C CYS A 448 3.70 13.61 26.08
N ASN A 449 4.17 12.56 25.40
CA ASN A 449 5.46 11.92 25.70
C ASN A 449 6.66 12.78 25.26
N GLN A 450 7.88 12.33 25.57
CA GLN A 450 9.12 13.08 25.28
C GLN A 450 9.44 13.26 23.78
N GLN A 451 8.75 12.54 22.89
CA GLN A 451 9.00 12.61 21.46
C GLN A 451 8.27 13.77 20.78
N ILE A 452 7.40 14.46 21.52
CA ILE A 452 6.53 15.52 21.02
C ILE A 452 6.93 16.85 21.66
N ASN A 453 7.11 17.86 20.82
CA ASN A 453 7.13 19.26 21.25
C ASN A 453 5.75 19.88 21.05
N ALA A 454 5.42 20.83 21.91
CA ALA A 454 4.19 21.61 21.87
C ALA A 454 4.52 23.09 21.82
N VAL A 455 3.73 23.86 21.07
CA VAL A 455 3.68 25.32 21.14
C VAL A 455 2.27 25.75 21.51
N THR A 456 2.14 26.45 22.62
CA THR A 456 0.89 27.14 23.00
C THR A 456 1.01 28.59 22.54
N PRO A 457 0.28 29.03 21.50
CA PRO A 457 0.41 30.39 20.99
C PRO A 457 0.08 31.45 22.06
N TYR A 458 0.74 32.60 22.01
CA TYR A 458 0.37 33.78 22.80
C TYR A 458 -0.85 34.47 22.17
N ASN A 459 -1.48 35.43 22.87
CA ASN A 459 -2.72 36.03 22.40
C ASN A 459 -2.55 36.62 21.00
N ASP A 460 -3.66 36.56 20.25
CA ASP A 460 -3.78 37.04 18.88
C ASP A 460 -2.94 36.24 17.85
N VAL A 461 -2.28 35.15 18.24
CA VAL A 461 -1.72 34.19 17.28
C VAL A 461 -2.68 33.02 17.12
N ASP A 462 -3.24 32.87 15.92
CA ASP A 462 -4.19 31.82 15.60
C ASP A 462 -3.51 30.44 15.56
N PHE A 463 -4.00 29.50 16.38
CA PHE A 463 -3.42 28.15 16.47
C PHE A 463 -3.63 27.33 15.18
N CYS A 464 -4.66 27.62 14.38
CA CYS A 464 -4.86 26.98 13.08
C CYS A 464 -3.78 27.45 12.11
N LEU A 465 -3.44 28.73 12.10
CA LEU A 465 -2.31 29.24 11.31
C LEU A 465 -0.99 28.57 11.73
N VAL A 466 -0.74 28.46 13.03
CA VAL A 466 0.47 27.76 13.53
C VAL A 466 0.48 26.31 13.06
N ASN A 467 -0.68 25.62 13.12
CA ASN A 467 -0.81 24.26 12.62
C ASN A 467 -0.52 24.16 11.11
N TYR A 468 -1.10 25.04 10.29
CA TYR A 468 -0.84 25.08 8.84
C TYR A 468 0.62 25.37 8.52
N ASN A 469 1.24 26.29 9.26
CA ASN A 469 2.63 26.60 9.06
C ASN A 469 3.52 25.41 9.35
N LEU A 470 3.35 24.78 10.53
CA LEU A 470 4.13 23.59 10.88
C LEU A 470 3.86 22.43 9.92
N ALA A 471 2.67 22.32 9.32
CA ALA A 471 2.32 21.32 8.32
C ALA A 471 2.79 21.65 6.89
N SER A 472 3.17 22.89 6.62
CA SER A 472 3.57 23.35 5.29
C SER A 472 4.85 22.64 4.78
N PRO A 473 5.00 22.45 3.46
CA PRO A 473 6.23 21.95 2.87
C PRO A 473 7.49 22.70 3.32
N TYR A 474 7.41 24.03 3.42
CA TYR A 474 8.46 24.87 3.97
C TYR A 474 8.92 24.42 5.36
N PHE A 475 8.02 24.37 6.35
CA PHE A 475 8.41 24.07 7.73
C PHE A 475 8.84 22.61 7.88
N GLN A 476 8.21 21.70 7.15
CA GLN A 476 8.60 20.28 7.13
C GLN A 476 10.02 20.10 6.56
N ASN A 477 10.41 20.86 5.53
CA ASN A 477 11.78 20.86 5.03
C ASN A 477 12.77 21.34 6.10
N GLN A 478 12.45 22.42 6.82
CA GLN A 478 13.25 22.91 7.94
C GLN A 478 13.44 21.85 9.04
N VAL A 479 12.38 21.10 9.36
CA VAL A 479 12.42 20.01 10.34
C VAL A 479 13.38 18.90 9.91
N LEU A 480 13.31 18.48 8.64
CA LEU A 480 14.14 17.42 8.09
C LEU A 480 15.62 17.85 8.01
N THR A 481 15.89 19.06 7.53
CA THR A 481 17.24 19.61 7.42
C THR A 481 17.92 19.79 8.78
N ASN A 482 17.15 20.12 9.82
CA ASN A 482 17.67 20.31 11.18
C ASN A 482 17.73 19.03 12.03
N ALA A 483 17.22 17.90 11.52
CA ALA A 483 17.25 16.60 12.19
C ALA A 483 18.40 15.71 11.66
N PRO A 484 19.37 15.30 12.50
CA PRO A 484 20.47 14.44 12.08
C PRO A 484 20.00 13.06 11.58
N SER A 485 20.61 12.54 10.51
CA SER A 485 20.14 11.36 9.75
C SER A 485 20.92 10.06 9.98
N THR A 486 21.76 9.96 11.02
CA THR A 486 22.68 8.81 11.18
C THR A 486 22.07 7.54 11.82
N THR A 487 21.00 7.63 12.62
CA THR A 487 20.35 6.44 13.24
C THR A 487 18.87 6.64 13.54
N LEU A 488 18.52 7.67 14.32
CA LEU A 488 17.13 8.05 14.60
C LEU A 488 17.02 9.59 14.49
N PRO A 489 16.15 10.13 13.62
CA PRO A 489 16.05 11.57 13.45
C PRO A 489 15.52 12.22 14.72
N ILE A 490 16.25 13.23 15.22
CA ILE A 490 15.94 13.98 16.44
C ILE A 490 16.08 15.47 16.14
N LEU A 491 14.99 16.20 16.26
CA LEU A 491 14.98 17.65 16.29
C LEU A 491 14.86 18.13 17.75
N SER A 492 15.92 18.70 18.29
CA SER A 492 15.89 19.21 19.66
C SER A 492 14.92 20.39 19.78
N LYS A 493 14.32 20.57 20.96
CA LYS A 493 13.43 21.70 21.22
C LYS A 493 14.07 23.06 20.88
N GLY A 494 15.34 23.23 21.22
CA GLY A 494 16.09 24.47 20.95
C GLY A 494 16.28 24.75 19.45
N LYS A 495 16.51 23.72 18.64
CA LYS A 495 16.54 23.87 17.18
C LYS A 495 15.14 24.13 16.62
N TRP A 496 14.14 23.41 17.11
CA TRP A 496 12.75 23.56 16.68
C TRP A 496 12.20 24.97 16.94
N GLU A 497 12.44 25.54 18.12
CA GLU A 497 11.98 26.90 18.46
C GLU A 497 12.73 28.01 17.71
N ASN A 498 13.87 27.69 17.09
CA ASN A 498 14.62 28.60 16.24
C ASN A 498 14.17 28.57 14.78
N ILE A 499 13.31 27.65 14.34
CA ILE A 499 12.86 27.64 12.94
C ILE A 499 12.11 28.96 12.66
N PRO A 500 12.43 29.68 11.57
CA PRO A 500 11.72 30.89 11.20
C PRO A 500 10.23 30.62 10.94
N PHE A 501 9.40 31.56 11.34
CA PHE A 501 7.95 31.54 11.23
C PHE A 501 7.49 32.85 10.58
N PRO A 502 6.75 32.81 9.47
CA PRO A 502 6.21 33.99 8.82
C PRO A 502 4.95 34.42 9.57
N LEU A 503 5.01 35.52 10.31
CA LEU A 503 3.88 36.04 11.08
C LEU A 503 3.12 37.10 10.27
N PRO A 504 1.86 36.85 9.88
CA PRO A 504 1.01 37.84 9.24
C PRO A 504 0.30 38.77 10.24
N PRO A 505 -0.23 39.92 9.76
CA PRO A 505 -1.21 40.74 10.48
C PRO A 505 -2.36 39.92 11.08
N LEU A 506 -2.84 40.32 12.26
CA LEU A 506 -3.93 39.61 12.97
C LEU A 506 -5.21 39.46 12.12
N ALA A 507 -5.59 40.51 11.40
CA ALA A 507 -6.77 40.46 10.54
C ALA A 507 -6.57 39.46 9.39
N GLU A 508 -5.38 39.44 8.79
CA GLU A 508 -5.02 38.52 7.73
C GLU A 508 -4.92 37.06 8.20
N GLN A 509 -4.46 36.78 9.42
CA GLN A 509 -4.50 35.42 10.00
C GLN A 509 -5.87 34.78 9.84
N LYS A 510 -6.93 35.52 10.19
CA LYS A 510 -8.32 35.04 10.10
C LYS A 510 -8.75 34.80 8.66
N ARG A 511 -8.33 35.66 7.72
CA ARG A 511 -8.63 35.50 6.28
C ARG A 511 -7.93 34.27 5.71
N ILE A 512 -6.66 34.07 6.05
CA ILE A 512 -5.88 32.88 5.65
C ILE A 512 -6.53 31.61 6.18
N VAL A 513 -6.84 31.57 7.49
CA VAL A 513 -7.43 30.38 8.13
C VAL A 513 -8.78 30.05 7.50
N SER A 514 -9.66 31.05 7.38
CA SER A 514 -10.98 30.84 6.75
C SER A 514 -10.85 30.33 5.31
N LYS A 515 -9.89 30.83 4.53
CA LYS A 515 -9.71 30.40 3.14
C LYS A 515 -9.09 29.01 3.04
N ALA A 516 -8.10 28.71 3.88
CA ALA A 516 -7.46 27.40 3.94
C ALA A 516 -8.49 26.33 4.33
N ASP A 517 -9.31 26.56 5.35
CA ASP A 517 -10.36 25.62 5.77
C ASP A 517 -11.37 25.34 4.66
N GLN A 518 -11.84 26.38 3.96
CA GLN A 518 -12.75 26.21 2.81
C GLN A 518 -12.12 25.32 1.72
N LEU A 519 -10.85 25.54 1.40
CA LEU A 519 -10.15 24.76 0.38
C LEU A 519 -9.85 23.34 0.85
N MET A 520 -9.52 23.13 2.12
CA MET A 520 -9.34 21.79 2.69
C MET A 520 -10.63 20.98 2.65
N HIS A 521 -11.77 21.60 2.94
CA HIS A 521 -13.08 20.96 2.81
C HIS A 521 -13.38 20.55 1.37
N LEU A 522 -13.12 21.43 0.39
CA LEU A 522 -13.28 21.08 -1.03
C LEU A 522 -12.36 19.94 -1.46
N CYS A 523 -11.13 19.87 -0.92
CA CYS A 523 -10.25 18.74 -1.13
C CYS A 523 -10.83 17.44 -0.52
N ASP A 524 -11.45 17.49 0.66
CA ASP A 524 -12.11 16.32 1.27
C ASP A 524 -13.27 15.80 0.41
N GLU A 525 -14.10 16.72 -0.11
CA GLU A 525 -15.19 16.38 -1.03
C GLU A 525 -14.67 15.79 -2.34
N LEU A 526 -13.61 16.37 -2.91
CA LEU A 526 -12.97 15.87 -4.13
C LEU A 526 -12.40 14.47 -3.93
N GLU A 527 -11.64 14.25 -2.86
CA GLU A 527 -11.07 12.95 -2.52
C GLU A 527 -12.17 11.89 -2.31
N THR A 528 -13.26 12.26 -1.65
CA THR A 528 -14.44 11.39 -1.46
C THR A 528 -15.08 11.02 -2.80
N ARG A 529 -15.31 12.01 -3.70
CA ARG A 529 -15.88 11.76 -5.03
C ARG A 529 -14.98 10.87 -5.89
N LEU A 530 -13.67 11.10 -5.88
CA LEU A 530 -12.71 10.29 -6.64
C LEU A 530 -12.68 8.84 -6.14
N ASN A 531 -12.66 8.64 -4.82
CA ASN A 531 -12.70 7.30 -4.23
C ASN A 531 -14.00 6.57 -4.56
N GLN A 532 -15.15 7.26 -4.51
CA GLN A 532 -16.43 6.68 -4.89
C GLN A 532 -16.48 6.33 -6.39
N SER A 533 -16.02 7.24 -7.26
CA SER A 533 -15.96 6.99 -8.70
C SER A 533 -15.07 5.79 -9.05
N LYS A 534 -13.92 5.63 -8.37
CA LYS A 534 -13.06 4.46 -8.55
C LYS A 534 -13.77 3.17 -8.15
N LYS A 535 -14.46 3.17 -7.01
CA LYS A 535 -15.22 2.01 -6.53
C LYS A 535 -16.38 1.65 -7.48
N ASP A 536 -17.10 2.64 -7.98
CA ASP A 536 -18.21 2.42 -8.92
C ASP A 536 -17.70 1.84 -10.25
N SER A 537 -16.56 2.34 -10.74
CA SER A 537 -15.87 1.80 -11.92
C SER A 537 -15.46 0.34 -11.70
N GLU A 538 -14.87 0.01 -10.55
CA GLU A 538 -14.52 -1.38 -10.20
C GLU A 538 -15.75 -2.30 -10.15
N MET A 539 -16.86 -1.83 -9.57
CA MET A 539 -18.10 -2.62 -9.47
C MET A 539 -18.74 -2.84 -10.84
N LEU A 540 -18.83 -1.80 -11.66
CA LEU A 540 -19.36 -1.91 -13.03
C LEU A 540 -18.50 -2.85 -13.86
N MET A 541 -17.17 -2.74 -13.74
CA MET A 541 -16.23 -3.62 -14.41
C MET A 541 -16.42 -5.08 -14.00
N GLN A 542 -16.57 -5.34 -12.71
CA GLN A 542 -16.84 -6.71 -12.22
C GLN A 542 -18.16 -7.25 -12.78
N ALA A 543 -19.20 -6.43 -12.88
CA ALA A 543 -20.48 -6.84 -13.44
C ALA A 543 -20.38 -7.14 -14.96
N VAL A 544 -19.75 -6.26 -15.73
CA VAL A 544 -19.52 -6.46 -17.18
C VAL A 544 -18.67 -7.70 -17.44
N LEU A 545 -17.60 -7.89 -16.67
CA LEU A 545 -16.77 -9.08 -16.76
C LEU A 545 -17.53 -10.33 -16.33
N TYR A 546 -18.41 -10.26 -15.34
CA TYR A 546 -19.23 -11.41 -14.98
C TYR A 546 -20.20 -11.77 -16.11
N GLU A 547 -20.92 -10.80 -16.68
CA GLU A 547 -21.87 -11.00 -17.77
C GLU A 547 -21.19 -11.51 -19.05
N ALA A 548 -20.02 -10.97 -19.40
CA ALA A 548 -19.26 -11.41 -20.57
C ALA A 548 -18.72 -12.85 -20.47
N PHE A 549 -18.64 -13.38 -19.24
CA PHE A 549 -18.09 -14.69 -18.93
C PHE A 549 -19.13 -15.64 -18.27
N SER A 550 -20.40 -15.24 -18.21
CA SER A 550 -21.54 -16.10 -17.85
C SER A 550 -22.17 -16.66 -19.12
#